data_AF-A0A815CJE1-F1
#
_entry.id   AF-A0A815CJE1-F1
#
_cell.length_a   1.000
_cell.length_b   1.000
_cell.length_c   1.000
_cell.angle_alpha   90.00
_cell.angle_beta   90.00
_cell.angle_gamma   90.00
#
_symmetry.space_group_name_H-M   'P 1'
#
loop_
_entity.id
_entity.type
_entity.pdbx_description
1 polymer ?
#
loop_
_entity_poly.entity_id
_entity_poly.type
_entity_poly.pdbx_seq_one_letter_code
_entity_poly.pdbx_strand_id
1 'polypeptide(L)' 'SEVETAQVAQFLSNHSDTIVHYINFHAFSQYWMAPWAYTTTRPAQFKLLDDGSAEAVQALKAVEGTKYTHDSIAQIIYVG' A
#
# COMPACT_ATOMS: atom_id res chain seq x y z
N SER A 1 5.31 20.08 8.02
CA SER A 1 6.34 20.76 8.81
C SER A 1 7.66 20.00 8.76
N GLU A 2 7.64 18.67 8.69
CA GLU A 2 8.86 17.85 8.64
C GLU A 2 9.59 17.96 7.29
N VAL A 3 10.91 18.17 7.34
CA VAL A 3 11.74 18.35 6.15
C VAL A 3 11.87 17.04 5.35
N GLU A 4 11.88 15.91 6.06
CA GLU A 4 11.98 14.57 5.49
C GLU A 4 10.76 14.28 4.60
N THR A 5 9.55 14.50 5.12
CA THR A 5 8.31 14.32 4.34
C THR A 5 8.23 15.30 3.17
N ALA A 6 8.68 16.54 3.36
CA ALA A 6 8.69 17.55 2.30
C ALA A 6 9.62 17.16 1.15
N GLN A 7 10.81 16.64 1.45
CA GLN A 7 11.78 16.18 0.45
C GLN A 7 11.28 14.97 -0.33
N VAL A 8 10.66 13.99 0.34
CA VAL A 8 10.04 12.84 -0.35
C VAL A 8 8.91 13.30 -1.27
N ALA A 9 8.01 14.18 -0.79
CA ALA A 9 6.94 14.72 -1.62
C ALA A 9 7.46 15.49 -2.84
N GLN A 10 8.50 16.32 -2.65
CA GLN A 10 9.13 17.05 -3.73
C GLN A 10 9.77 16.11 -4.76
N PHE A 11 10.48 15.07 -4.30
CA PHE A 11 11.08 14.07 -5.19
C PHE A 11 10.02 13.35 -6.02
N LEU A 12 8.94 12.87 -5.39
CA LEU A 12 7.83 12.19 -6.08
C LEU A 12 7.15 13.13 -7.10
N SER A 13 6.93 14.40 -6.74
CA SER A 13 6.35 15.40 -7.63
C SER A 13 7.23 15.65 -8.86
N ASN A 14 8.53 15.81 -8.67
CA ASN A 14 9.50 16.10 -9.74
C ASN A 14 9.71 14.93 -10.71
N HIS A 15 9.33 13.71 -10.32
CA HIS A 15 9.47 12.50 -11.13
C HIS A 15 8.12 11.81 -11.37
N SER A 16 7.02 12.57 -11.29
CA SER A 16 5.65 12.05 -11.41
C SER A 16 5.34 11.46 -12.79
N ASP A 17 6.13 11.79 -13.80
CA ASP A 17 6.07 11.27 -15.16
C ASP A 17 6.79 9.93 -15.35
N THR A 18 7.69 9.55 -14.43
CA THR A 18 8.51 8.33 -14.52
C THR A 18 8.25 7.32 -13.42
N ILE A 19 7.75 7.74 -12.25
CA ILE A 19 7.38 6.85 -11.15
C ILE A 19 6.03 6.20 -11.42
N VAL A 20 6.03 4.87 -11.55
CA VAL A 20 4.81 4.08 -11.83
C VAL A 20 4.19 3.49 -10.56
N HIS A 21 5.01 3.15 -9.56
CA HIS A 21 4.57 2.53 -8.31
C HIS A 21 5.25 3.16 -7.09
N TYR A 22 4.51 3.24 -5.99
CA TYR A 22 5.00 3.68 -4.69
C TYR A 22 4.67 2.62 -3.64
N ILE A 23 5.70 2.13 -2.93
CA ILE A 23 5.57 1.17 -1.84
C ILE A 23 6.26 1.77 -0.62
N ASN A 24 5.55 1.81 0.51
CA ASN A 24 6.06 2.30 1.77
C ASN A 24 6.04 1.17 2.81
N PHE A 25 7.21 0.80 3.33
CA PHE A 25 7.33 -0.32 4.25
C PHE A 25 7.14 0.14 5.69
N HIS A 26 6.29 -0.60 6.40
CA HIS A 26 6.04 -0.43 7.83
C HIS A 26 6.06 -1.77 8.51
N ALA A 27 6.26 -1.75 9.83
CA ALA A 27 6.07 -2.89 10.71
C ALA A 27 5.21 -2.44 11.90
N PHE A 28 4.44 -3.30 12.53
CA PHE A 28 4.35 -4.77 12.42
C PHE A 28 3.00 -5.21 11.80
N SER A 29 2.58 -6.47 12.03
CA SER A 29 1.24 -7.04 11.76
C SER A 29 1.03 -7.82 10.45
N GLN A 30 2.02 -7.90 9.55
CA GLN A 30 1.92 -8.68 8.31
C GLN A 30 0.74 -8.25 7.41
N TYR A 31 0.65 -6.96 7.12
CA TYR A 31 -0.38 -6.40 6.22
C TYR A 31 0.24 -5.91 4.91
N TRP A 32 -0.49 -6.11 3.82
CA TRP A 32 -0.21 -5.54 2.51
C TRP A 32 -1.41 -4.67 2.11
N MET A 33 -1.26 -3.35 2.14
CA MET A 33 -2.42 -2.45 2.12
C MET A 33 -2.40 -1.52 0.91
N ALA A 34 -3.57 -1.34 0.29
CA ALA A 34 -3.79 -0.39 -0.79
C ALA A 34 -4.59 0.85 -0.32
N PRO A 35 -4.57 1.96 -1.05
CA PRO A 35 -5.43 3.11 -0.74
C PRO A 35 -6.93 2.77 -0.69
N TRP A 36 -7.76 3.55 0.00
CA TRP A 36 -7.42 4.72 0.82
C TRP A 36 -7.36 4.38 2.30
N ALA A 37 -6.63 5.20 3.05
CA ALA A 37 -6.64 5.19 4.51
C ALA A 37 -7.64 6.19 5.11
N TYR A 38 -7.78 7.37 4.49
CA TYR A 38 -8.56 8.48 5.06
C TYR A 38 -10.08 8.35 4.88
N THR A 39 -10.55 7.33 4.17
CA THR A 39 -11.97 7.08 3.90
C THR A 39 -12.22 5.58 3.71
N THR A 40 -13.41 5.11 4.08
CA THR A 40 -13.84 3.72 3.88
C THR A 40 -14.25 3.43 2.43
N THR A 41 -14.49 4.48 1.63
CA THR A 41 -14.77 4.35 0.19
C THR A 41 -13.53 3.83 -0.55
N ARG A 42 -13.68 2.73 -1.30
CA ARG A 42 -12.60 2.16 -2.10
C ARG A 42 -12.30 3.05 -3.32
N PRO A 43 -11.02 3.16 -3.76
CA PRO A 43 -10.68 3.86 -4.99
C PRO A 43 -11.32 3.19 -6.22
N ALA A 44 -11.50 3.93 -7.31
CA ALA A 44 -12.11 3.39 -8.53
C ALA A 44 -11.35 2.18 -9.10
N GLN A 45 -10.02 2.21 -9.00
CA GLN A 45 -9.10 1.16 -9.44
C GLN A 45 -8.81 0.09 -8.37
N PHE A 46 -9.61 0.01 -7.29
CA PHE A 46 -9.32 -0.88 -6.17
C PHE A 46 -9.11 -2.34 -6.61
N LYS A 47 -9.91 -2.85 -7.54
CA LYS A 47 -9.78 -4.24 -8.01
C LYS A 47 -8.36 -4.52 -8.54
N LEU A 48 -7.81 -3.63 -9.37
CA LEU A 48 -6.47 -3.80 -9.92
C LEU A 48 -5.40 -3.81 -8.81
N LEU A 49 -5.56 -2.94 -7.81
CA LEU A 49 -4.65 -2.86 -6.67
C LEU A 49 -4.73 -4.12 -5.80
N ASP A 50 -5.94 -4.65 -5.61
CA ASP A 50 -6.18 -5.84 -4.79
C ASP A 50 -5.72 -7.12 -5.47
N ASP A 51 -5.91 -7.24 -6.79
CA ASP A 51 -5.38 -8.36 -7.59
C ASP A 51 -3.83 -8.42 -7.46
N GLY A 52 -3.15 -7.28 -7.63
CA GLY A 52 -1.69 -7.20 -7.46
C GLY A 52 -1.25 -7.44 -6.01
N SER A 53 -2.06 -7.03 -5.04
CA SER A 53 -1.81 -7.31 -3.61
C SER A 53 -1.92 -8.81 -3.30
N ALA A 54 -2.91 -9.49 -3.87
CA ALA A 54 -3.09 -10.93 -3.74
C ALA A 54 -1.87 -11.70 -4.28
N GLU A 55 -1.34 -11.30 -5.44
CA GLU A 55 -0.13 -11.88 -6.01
C GLU A 55 1.09 -11.65 -5.11
N ALA A 56 1.26 -10.43 -4.59
CA ALA A 56 2.36 -10.09 -3.70
C ALA A 56 2.34 -10.93 -2.40
N VAL A 57 1.18 -11.08 -1.75
CA VAL A 57 1.09 -11.88 -0.52
C VAL A 57 1.26 -13.38 -0.77
N GLN A 58 0.87 -13.88 -1.94
CA GLN A 58 1.12 -15.28 -2.32
C GLN A 58 2.62 -15.52 -2.54
N ALA A 59 3.31 -14.58 -3.19
CA ALA A 59 4.76 -14.64 -3.37
C ALA A 59 5.49 -14.61 -2.02
N LEU A 60 5.11 -13.71 -1.11
CA LEU A 60 5.67 -13.67 0.25
C LEU A 60 5.46 -14.99 1.00
N LYS A 61 4.24 -15.55 0.92
CA LYS A 61 3.92 -16.84 1.54
C LYS A 61 4.71 -18.00 0.95
N ALA A 62 5.00 -17.99 -0.35
CA ALA A 62 5.77 -19.06 -1.00
C ALA A 62 7.23 -19.11 -0.52
N VAL A 63 7.80 -17.97 -0.10
CA VAL A 63 9.17 -17.89 0.41
C VAL A 63 9.24 -18.24 1.89
N GLU A 64 8.39 -17.63 2.73
CA GLU A 64 8.55 -17.67 4.20
C GLU A 64 7.38 -18.37 4.93
N GLY A 65 6.35 -18.82 4.21
CA GLY A 65 5.15 -19.43 4.81
C GLY A 65 4.22 -18.45 5.54
N THR A 66 4.69 -17.24 5.80
CA THR A 66 3.96 -16.18 6.51
C THR A 66 2.74 -15.71 5.73
N LYS A 67 1.60 -15.60 6.43
CA LYS A 67 0.34 -15.14 5.84
C LYS A 67 0.17 -13.64 6.08
N TYR A 68 -0.02 -12.91 4.99
CA TYR A 68 -0.33 -11.49 5.02
C TYR A 68 -1.80 -11.26 4.66
N THR A 69 -2.44 -10.32 5.35
CA THR A 69 -3.78 -9.83 4.99
C THR A 69 -3.65 -8.68 3.98
N HIS A 70 -4.49 -8.65 2.96
CA HIS A 70 -4.56 -7.54 2.00
C HIS A 70 -6.00 -7.04 1.77
N ASP A 71 -6.14 -5.72 1.67
CA ASP A 71 -7.34 -4.96 1.30
C ASP A 71 -6.96 -3.45 1.25
N SER A 72 -7.94 -2.55 1.16
CA SER A 72 -7.70 -1.12 1.40
C SER A 72 -7.38 -0.85 2.87
N ILE A 73 -6.52 0.14 3.11
CA ILE A 73 -6.03 0.50 4.45
C ILE A 73 -7.19 0.73 5.42
N ALA A 74 -8.23 1.48 5.01
CA ALA A 74 -9.35 1.76 5.89
C ALA A 74 -10.14 0.49 6.28
N GLN A 75 -10.23 -0.49 5.38
CA GLN A 75 -10.92 -1.76 5.66
C GLN A 75 -10.11 -2.61 6.65
N ILE A 76 -8.79 -2.64 6.50
CA ILE A 76 -7.90 -3.37 7.43
C ILE A 76 -7.86 -2.71 8.81
N ILE A 77 -7.75 -1.38 8.89
CA ILE A 77 -7.43 -0.70 10.16
C ILE A 77 -8.67 -0.28 10.95
N TYR A 78 -9.76 0.15 10.29
CA TYR A 78 -10.87 0.84 10.99
C TYR A 78 -12.20 0.09 10.96
N VAL A 79 -12.42 -0.75 9.95
CA VAL A 79 -13.71 -1.47 9.76
C VAL A 79 -13.64 -2.91 10.27
N GLY A 80 -12.43 -3.46 10.37
CA GLY A 80 -12.16 -4.83 10.83
C GLY A 80 -12.74 -5.18 12.19
#